data_AF-A0A177Q100-F1
#
_entry.id   AF-A0A177Q100-F1
#
_cell.length_a   1.000
_cell.length_b   1.000
_cell.length_c   1.000
_cell.angle_alpha   90.00
_cell.angle_beta   90.00
_cell.angle_gamma   90.00
#
_symmetry.space_group_name_H-M   'P 1'
#
loop_
_entity.id
_entity.type
_entity.pdbx_description
1 polymer ?
#
loop_
_entity_poly.entity_id
_entity_poly.type
_entity_poly.pdbx_seq_one_letter_code
_entity_poly.pdbx_strand_id
1 'polypeptide(L)'
;MQIYRFDLEVSIPVSQFGSSFSIGPLTGPGANARVQIMHVPTGGLIGRHPTTVRQLFAVVAGSGWVTGGDDVRRELGPGYAAVWEPGEEHAAGSDEGLTAVCVEGTFEMWAMRITREIVVEEYSEAWPAWFAQICDVVWPAVSDVALRIDHVGSTSVPGLAAKPIIDMDIVVADERGVQPVIERLSGIGYRWRGELGVIGRHSFKSIGESPLPEHHLYLVVENNRAHLDHWLLRDLLRSDAEARERYAALKRQNAADSNGDMDRYVAKKAKLVAELLARARAQGGWPPVDYWDPEA
;
A
#
# COMPACT_ATOMS: atom_id res chain seq x y z
N MET A 1 3.79 -30.07 20.13
CA MET A 1 4.27 -29.42 18.89
C MET A 1 4.14 -30.42 17.76
N GLN A 2 3.62 -30.02 16.61
CA GLN A 2 3.46 -30.86 15.41
C GLN A 2 4.17 -30.17 14.24
N ILE A 3 4.77 -30.96 13.35
CA ILE A 3 5.52 -30.49 12.18
C ILE A 3 4.80 -31.05 10.94
N TYR A 4 4.54 -30.19 9.95
CA TYR A 4 3.86 -30.53 8.71
C TYR A 4 4.80 -30.31 7.53
N ARG A 5 4.73 -31.19 6.52
CA ARG A 5 5.49 -31.09 5.27
C ARG A 5 4.58 -30.60 4.15
N PHE A 6 5.14 -29.81 3.25
CA PHE A 6 4.49 -29.23 2.06
C PHE A 6 5.47 -29.08 0.90
N ASP A 7 6.62 -29.77 0.98
CA ASP A 7 7.59 -29.84 -0.10
C ASP A 7 7.03 -30.60 -1.32
N LEU A 8 7.77 -30.56 -2.42
CA LEU A 8 7.31 -31.09 -3.71
C LEU A 8 6.95 -32.59 -3.65
N GLU A 9 7.65 -33.39 -2.82
CA GLU A 9 7.41 -34.85 -2.73
C GLU A 9 6.03 -35.20 -2.18
N VAL A 10 5.47 -34.33 -1.34
CA VAL A 10 4.15 -34.53 -0.69
C VAL A 10 3.06 -33.64 -1.27
N SER A 11 3.37 -32.91 -2.35
CA SER A 11 2.45 -32.00 -3.02
C SER A 11 1.59 -32.72 -4.04
N ILE A 12 0.37 -32.21 -4.25
CA ILE A 12 -0.63 -32.77 -5.16
C ILE A 12 -0.45 -32.13 -6.54
N PRO A 13 -0.18 -32.89 -7.61
CA PRO A 13 -0.06 -32.33 -8.95
C PRO A 13 -1.42 -31.85 -9.48
N VAL A 14 -1.42 -30.71 -10.17
CA VAL A 14 -2.62 -30.09 -10.75
C VAL A 14 -2.45 -29.94 -12.25
N SER A 15 -3.41 -30.52 -12.99
CA SER A 15 -3.47 -30.50 -14.46
C SER A 15 -4.73 -29.83 -15.03
N GLN A 16 -5.64 -29.38 -14.17
CA GLN A 16 -6.88 -28.72 -14.58
C GLN A 16 -6.58 -27.40 -15.32
N PHE A 17 -7.45 -27.01 -16.25
CA PHE A 17 -7.28 -25.81 -17.08
C PHE A 17 -5.98 -25.80 -17.92
N GLY A 18 -5.38 -26.97 -18.19
CA GLY A 18 -4.09 -27.05 -18.89
C GLY A 18 -2.90 -26.67 -18.02
N SER A 19 -3.08 -26.70 -16.70
CA SER A 19 -2.03 -26.38 -15.73
C SER A 19 -0.96 -27.46 -15.63
N SER A 20 0.20 -27.09 -15.12
CA SER A 20 1.35 -27.93 -14.81
C SER A 20 2.06 -27.33 -13.60
N PHE A 21 1.59 -27.68 -12.40
CA PHE A 21 2.17 -27.28 -11.12
C PHE A 21 1.72 -28.26 -10.01
N SER A 22 2.27 -28.11 -8.80
CA SER A 22 1.87 -28.91 -7.64
C SER A 22 1.47 -28.02 -6.45
N ILE A 23 0.55 -28.50 -5.63
CA ILE A 23 0.04 -27.81 -4.44
C ILE A 23 0.35 -28.60 -3.17
N GLY A 24 1.03 -27.98 -2.21
CA GLY A 24 1.14 -28.43 -0.82
C GLY A 24 0.10 -27.70 0.05
N PRO A 25 -1.09 -28.26 0.32
CA PRO A 25 -2.12 -27.59 1.10
C PRO A 25 -1.76 -27.53 2.59
N LEU A 26 -1.89 -26.36 3.22
CA LEU A 26 -1.62 -26.17 4.64
C LEU A 26 -2.90 -26.14 5.49
N THR A 27 -4.04 -25.81 4.88
CA THR A 27 -5.34 -25.69 5.55
C THR A 27 -6.40 -26.53 4.83
N GLY A 28 -7.35 -27.08 5.57
CA GLY A 28 -8.44 -27.89 5.02
C GLY A 28 -9.62 -27.08 4.43
N PRO A 29 -10.61 -27.76 3.82
CA PRO A 29 -11.74 -27.13 3.14
C PRO A 29 -12.66 -26.26 4.02
N GLY A 30 -12.67 -26.48 5.34
CA GLY A 30 -13.48 -25.72 6.30
C GLY A 30 -12.83 -24.46 6.84
N ALA A 31 -11.63 -24.09 6.36
CA ALA A 31 -10.94 -22.89 6.81
C ALA A 31 -11.53 -21.62 6.16
N ASN A 32 -11.60 -20.52 6.91
CA ASN A 32 -12.05 -19.22 6.40
C ASN A 32 -11.13 -18.64 5.30
N ALA A 33 -9.86 -19.04 5.32
CA ALA A 33 -8.88 -18.80 4.28
C ALA A 33 -8.10 -20.10 4.03
N ARG A 34 -7.99 -20.49 2.77
CA ARG A 34 -7.19 -21.63 2.34
C ARG A 34 -5.77 -21.15 2.03
N VAL A 35 -4.79 -21.65 2.77
CA VAL A 35 -3.37 -21.38 2.55
C VAL A 35 -2.73 -22.61 1.90
N GLN A 36 -2.03 -22.39 0.81
CA GLN A 36 -1.47 -23.42 -0.05
C GLN A 36 -0.08 -23.01 -0.53
N ILE A 37 0.84 -23.95 -0.64
CA ILE A 37 2.15 -23.73 -1.27
C ILE A 37 2.08 -24.25 -2.70
N MET A 38 2.32 -23.38 -3.67
CA MET A 38 2.35 -23.72 -5.08
C MET A 38 3.80 -23.87 -5.54
N HIS A 39 4.11 -25.03 -6.12
CA HIS A 39 5.39 -25.33 -6.76
C HIS A 39 5.16 -25.37 -8.26
N VAL A 40 5.64 -24.36 -8.97
CA VAL A 40 5.53 -24.26 -10.43
C VAL A 40 6.91 -24.61 -11.00
N PRO A 41 7.06 -25.71 -11.74
CA PRO A 41 8.36 -26.08 -12.31
C PRO A 41 8.76 -25.11 -13.43
N THR A 42 9.99 -25.27 -13.93
CA THR A 42 10.46 -24.61 -15.17
C THR A 42 9.48 -24.91 -16.33
N GLY A 43 8.96 -23.87 -16.97
CA GLY A 43 7.91 -23.98 -18.00
C GLY A 43 6.52 -24.36 -17.46
N GLY A 44 6.34 -24.36 -16.13
CA GLY A 44 5.10 -24.66 -15.47
C GLY A 44 4.06 -23.56 -15.68
N LEU A 45 2.79 -23.96 -15.68
CA LEU A 45 1.66 -23.10 -15.99
C LEU A 45 0.55 -23.31 -14.97
N ILE A 46 -0.07 -22.23 -14.53
CA ILE A 46 -1.38 -22.22 -13.91
C ILE A 46 -2.29 -21.66 -15.00
N GLY A 47 -3.07 -22.57 -15.60
CA GLY A 47 -3.88 -22.27 -16.76
C GLY A 47 -4.94 -21.22 -16.48
N ARG A 48 -5.42 -20.56 -17.54
CA ARG A 48 -6.39 -19.47 -17.40
C ARG A 48 -7.71 -19.96 -16.82
N HIS A 49 -8.14 -19.35 -15.72
CA HIS A 49 -9.40 -19.68 -15.04
C HIS A 49 -9.92 -18.48 -14.22
N PRO A 50 -11.23 -18.45 -13.89
CA PRO A 50 -11.78 -17.48 -12.96
C PRO A 50 -11.59 -17.95 -11.52
N THR A 51 -11.30 -17.04 -10.60
CA THR A 51 -11.34 -17.36 -9.16
C THR A 51 -12.75 -17.21 -8.58
N THR A 52 -13.16 -18.09 -7.67
CA THR A 52 -14.48 -18.02 -7.00
C THR A 52 -14.46 -17.18 -5.72
N VAL A 53 -13.27 -16.99 -5.16
CA VAL A 53 -13.01 -16.18 -3.97
C VAL A 53 -11.85 -15.26 -4.25
N ARG A 54 -11.58 -14.30 -3.37
CA ARG A 54 -10.36 -13.51 -3.50
C ARG A 54 -9.14 -14.41 -3.40
N GLN A 55 -8.15 -14.23 -4.27
CA GLN A 55 -6.95 -15.06 -4.32
C GLN A 55 -5.70 -14.18 -4.32
N LEU A 56 -4.78 -14.47 -3.39
CA LEU A 56 -3.44 -13.91 -3.31
C LEU A 56 -2.44 -14.95 -3.83
N PHE A 57 -1.52 -14.54 -4.68
CA PHE A 57 -0.40 -15.36 -5.14
C PHE A 57 0.91 -14.62 -4.87
N ALA A 58 1.60 -15.02 -3.80
CA ALA A 58 2.81 -14.36 -3.31
C ALA A 58 4.04 -15.21 -3.59
N VAL A 59 4.95 -14.73 -4.44
CA VAL A 59 6.17 -15.47 -4.77
C VAL A 59 7.17 -15.34 -3.62
N VAL A 60 7.71 -16.47 -3.19
CA VAL A 60 8.70 -16.53 -2.10
C VAL A 60 10.08 -17.01 -2.56
N ALA A 61 10.14 -17.70 -3.70
CA ALA A 61 11.39 -18.13 -4.33
C ALA A 61 11.20 -18.32 -5.85
N GLY A 62 12.27 -18.13 -6.62
CA GLY A 62 12.25 -18.24 -8.08
C GLY A 62 11.63 -17.03 -8.77
N SER A 63 11.30 -17.16 -10.06
CA SER A 63 10.79 -16.08 -10.90
C SER A 63 9.55 -16.54 -11.66
N GLY A 64 8.59 -15.66 -11.89
CA GLY A 64 7.37 -16.02 -12.58
C GLY A 64 6.66 -14.84 -13.20
N TRP A 65 5.49 -15.13 -13.73
CA TRP A 65 4.61 -14.15 -14.31
C TRP A 65 3.16 -14.43 -13.99
N VAL A 66 2.36 -13.38 -14.05
CA VAL A 66 0.91 -13.41 -13.82
C VAL A 66 0.19 -12.60 -14.90
N THR A 67 -1.07 -12.92 -15.14
CA THR A 67 -2.00 -12.14 -15.97
C THR A 67 -3.28 -11.89 -15.19
N GLY A 68 -3.99 -10.80 -15.49
CA GLY A 68 -5.36 -10.56 -15.04
C GLY A 68 -6.36 -10.75 -16.18
N GLY A 69 -7.51 -10.11 -16.05
CA GLY A 69 -8.57 -10.12 -17.08
C GLY A 69 -8.17 -9.48 -18.41
N ASP A 70 -7.11 -8.66 -18.42
CA ASP A 70 -6.56 -8.01 -19.62
C ASP A 70 -5.57 -8.88 -20.42
N ASP A 71 -5.24 -10.07 -19.91
CA ASP A 71 -4.29 -11.02 -20.50
C ASP A 71 -2.87 -10.46 -20.71
N VAL A 72 -2.52 -9.36 -20.02
CA VAL A 72 -1.18 -8.79 -20.08
C VAL A 72 -0.27 -9.47 -19.07
N ARG A 73 0.82 -10.09 -19.56
CA ARG A 73 1.83 -10.76 -18.75
C ARG A 73 2.63 -9.76 -17.92
N ARG A 74 2.68 -9.99 -16.61
CA ARG A 74 3.41 -9.18 -15.63
C ARG A 74 4.37 -10.07 -14.86
N GLU A 75 5.66 -9.79 -14.96
CA GLU A 75 6.69 -10.48 -14.17
C GLU A 75 6.48 -10.25 -12.67
N LEU A 76 6.73 -11.30 -11.90
CA LEU A 76 6.53 -11.40 -10.46
C LEU A 76 7.66 -12.24 -9.84
N GLY A 77 8.43 -11.63 -8.93
CA GLY A 77 9.55 -12.26 -8.23
C GLY A 77 9.34 -12.35 -6.71
N PRO A 78 10.31 -12.89 -5.97
CA PRO A 78 10.20 -13.07 -4.52
C PRO A 78 9.93 -11.74 -3.80
N GLY A 79 8.99 -11.74 -2.86
CA GLY A 79 8.57 -10.53 -2.14
C GLY A 79 7.39 -9.78 -2.77
N TYR A 80 7.00 -10.15 -3.99
CA TYR A 80 5.83 -9.59 -4.67
C TYR A 80 4.66 -10.57 -4.67
N ALA A 81 3.44 -10.01 -4.71
CA ALA A 81 2.22 -10.80 -4.81
C ALA A 81 1.23 -10.19 -5.81
N ALA A 82 0.51 -11.07 -6.51
CA ALA A 82 -0.66 -10.73 -7.28
C ALA A 82 -1.93 -10.98 -6.45
N VAL A 83 -2.97 -10.18 -6.67
CA VAL A 83 -4.29 -10.38 -6.07
C VAL A 83 -5.31 -10.33 -7.18
N TRP A 84 -6.17 -11.34 -7.23
CA TRP A 84 -7.32 -11.41 -8.14
C TRP A 84 -8.62 -11.41 -7.34
N GLU A 85 -9.61 -10.69 -7.86
CA GLU A 85 -10.93 -10.58 -7.23
C GLU A 85 -11.88 -11.69 -7.73
N PRO A 86 -12.93 -12.05 -6.95
CA PRO A 86 -13.91 -13.06 -7.38
C PRO A 86 -14.47 -12.78 -8.79
N GLY A 87 -14.42 -13.78 -9.66
CA GLY A 87 -14.85 -13.71 -11.05
C GLY A 87 -13.77 -13.23 -12.03
N GLU A 88 -12.60 -12.79 -11.56
CA GLU A 88 -11.51 -12.35 -12.43
C GLU A 88 -10.80 -13.54 -13.09
N GLU A 89 -10.79 -13.55 -14.43
CA GLU A 89 -10.01 -14.47 -15.25
C GLU A 89 -8.52 -14.15 -15.12
N HIS A 90 -7.71 -15.13 -14.75
CA HIS A 90 -6.28 -14.94 -14.56
C HIS A 90 -5.49 -16.19 -14.94
N ALA A 91 -4.19 -16.03 -15.16
CA ALA A 91 -3.24 -17.12 -15.32
C ALA A 91 -1.92 -16.74 -14.63
N ALA A 92 -1.09 -17.74 -14.36
CA ALA A 92 0.26 -17.53 -13.84
C ALA A 92 1.19 -18.61 -14.39
N GLY A 93 2.48 -18.37 -14.38
CA GLY A 93 3.44 -19.36 -14.84
C GLY A 93 4.86 -19.01 -14.47
N SER A 94 5.78 -19.86 -14.88
CA SER A 94 7.19 -19.65 -14.62
C SER A 94 8.04 -20.21 -15.75
N ASP A 95 8.98 -19.42 -16.24
CA ASP A 95 9.94 -19.88 -17.25
C ASP A 95 11.13 -20.61 -16.59
N GLU A 96 11.49 -20.28 -15.34
CA GLU A 96 12.66 -20.82 -14.64
C GLU A 96 12.31 -21.73 -13.45
N GLY A 97 11.06 -21.70 -13.00
CA GLY A 97 10.56 -22.33 -11.78
C GLY A 97 10.35 -21.33 -10.65
N LEU A 98 9.31 -21.53 -9.84
CA LEU A 98 9.04 -20.74 -8.63
C LEU A 98 8.33 -21.54 -7.53
N THR A 99 8.39 -20.97 -6.33
CA THR A 99 7.53 -21.34 -5.20
C THR A 99 6.73 -20.11 -4.77
N ALA A 100 5.41 -20.28 -4.64
CA ALA A 100 4.50 -19.22 -4.19
C ALA A 100 3.63 -19.69 -3.02
N VAL A 101 3.27 -18.76 -2.15
CA VAL A 101 2.18 -18.92 -1.19
C VAL A 101 0.90 -18.43 -1.85
N CYS A 102 -0.10 -19.30 -1.94
CA CYS A 102 -1.44 -18.95 -2.38
C CYS A 102 -2.39 -18.89 -1.19
N VAL A 103 -3.15 -17.78 -1.09
CA VAL A 103 -4.20 -17.60 -0.08
C VAL A 103 -5.52 -17.35 -0.79
N GLU A 104 -6.52 -18.19 -0.53
CA GLU A 104 -7.86 -18.11 -1.12
C GLU A 104 -8.92 -17.94 -0.03
N GLY A 105 -9.74 -16.89 -0.10
CA GLY A 105 -10.83 -16.70 0.86
C GLY A 105 -11.18 -15.23 1.07
N THR A 106 -11.65 -14.90 2.27
CA THR A 106 -11.91 -13.51 2.66
C THR A 106 -10.75 -12.99 3.50
N PHE A 107 -9.97 -12.09 2.93
CA PHE A 107 -8.85 -11.45 3.62
C PHE A 107 -8.68 -9.99 3.17
N GLU A 108 -8.14 -9.18 4.07
CA GLU A 108 -7.77 -7.80 3.77
C GLU A 108 -6.29 -7.71 3.37
N MET A 109 -6.01 -6.91 2.35
CA MET A 109 -4.64 -6.62 1.94
C MET A 109 -4.13 -5.41 2.72
N TRP A 110 -3.08 -5.64 3.51
CA TRP A 110 -2.37 -4.58 4.24
C TRP A 110 -1.00 -4.28 3.63
N ALA A 111 -0.56 -5.12 2.68
CA ALA A 111 0.64 -4.87 1.88
C ALA A 111 0.49 -3.60 1.03
N MET A 112 1.62 -2.94 0.76
CA MET A 112 1.66 -1.79 -0.14
C MET A 112 1.24 -2.24 -1.54
N ARG A 113 0.06 -1.79 -2.00
CA ARG A 113 -0.38 -2.02 -3.38
C ARG A 113 0.51 -1.21 -4.32
N ILE A 114 1.22 -1.89 -5.20
CA ILE A 114 2.02 -1.22 -6.21
C ILE A 114 1.23 -1.16 -7.51
N THR A 115 0.83 0.05 -7.91
CA THR A 115 0.20 0.30 -9.20
C THR A 115 1.29 0.66 -10.21
N ARG A 116 1.44 -0.15 -11.28
CA ARG A 116 2.36 0.19 -12.39
C ARG A 116 1.97 1.51 -13.08
N GLU A 117 0.70 1.91 -12.99
CA GLU A 117 0.27 3.24 -13.40
C GLU A 117 0.50 4.23 -12.24
N ILE A 118 1.68 4.83 -12.23
CA ILE A 118 1.99 5.98 -11.37
C ILE A 118 1.50 7.22 -12.12
N VAL A 119 0.22 7.55 -11.95
CA VAL A 119 -0.31 8.83 -12.44
C VAL A 119 0.29 9.94 -11.56
N VAL A 120 1.15 10.78 -12.16
CA VAL A 120 1.67 12.00 -11.57
C VAL A 120 1.18 13.15 -12.44
N GLU A 121 0.30 13.96 -11.86
CA GLU A 121 -0.22 15.18 -12.47
C GLU A 121 0.52 16.39 -11.93
N GLU A 122 0.62 17.44 -12.74
CA GLU A 122 1.06 18.74 -12.25
C GLU A 122 0.10 19.28 -11.18
N TYR A 123 0.58 20.21 -10.36
CA TYR A 123 -0.24 20.72 -9.25
C TYR A 123 -1.58 21.27 -9.73
N SER A 124 -2.65 20.82 -9.08
CA SER A 124 -4.01 21.29 -9.36
C SER A 124 -4.51 22.23 -8.27
N GLU A 125 -4.99 23.40 -8.67
CA GLU A 125 -5.66 24.36 -7.77
C GLU A 125 -6.99 23.82 -7.21
N ALA A 126 -7.48 22.68 -7.72
CA ALA A 126 -8.66 22.00 -7.18
C ALA A 126 -8.35 21.21 -5.90
N TRP A 127 -7.10 20.81 -5.64
CA TRP A 127 -6.77 19.97 -4.49
C TRP A 127 -7.10 20.58 -3.12
N PRO A 128 -6.90 21.90 -2.88
CA PRO A 128 -7.41 22.54 -1.66
C PRO A 128 -8.93 22.45 -1.51
N ALA A 129 -9.69 22.55 -2.62
CA ALA A 129 -11.14 22.42 -2.58
C ALA A 129 -11.57 20.97 -2.30
N TRP A 130 -10.87 19.97 -2.86
CA TRP A 130 -11.10 18.56 -2.55
C TRP A 130 -10.84 18.26 -1.07
N PHE A 131 -9.76 18.79 -0.51
CA PHE A 131 -9.48 18.69 0.92
C PHE A 131 -10.61 19.29 1.77
N ALA A 132 -11.10 20.48 1.40
CA ALA A 132 -12.22 21.13 2.09
C ALA A 132 -13.51 20.29 2.04
N GLN A 133 -13.86 19.72 0.88
CA GLN A 133 -15.03 18.84 0.73
C GLN A 133 -14.97 17.61 1.65
N ILE A 134 -13.79 17.01 1.81
CA ILE A 134 -13.62 15.87 2.71
C ILE A 134 -13.70 16.34 4.17
N CYS A 135 -13.12 17.51 4.50
CA CYS A 135 -13.25 18.09 5.84
C CYS A 135 -14.70 18.38 6.23
N ASP A 136 -15.53 18.85 5.30
CA ASP A 136 -16.95 19.12 5.55
C ASP A 136 -17.72 17.87 6.01
N VAL A 137 -17.27 16.68 5.59
CA VAL A 137 -17.84 15.38 6.01
C VAL A 137 -17.21 14.88 7.31
N VAL A 138 -15.88 14.95 7.42
CA VAL A 138 -15.15 14.34 8.54
C VAL A 138 -15.20 15.18 9.81
N TRP A 139 -15.05 16.51 9.69
CA TRP A 139 -14.92 17.42 10.84
C TRP A 139 -16.12 17.37 11.79
N PRO A 140 -17.39 17.40 11.33
CA PRO A 140 -18.54 17.35 12.25
C PRO A 140 -18.59 16.09 13.12
N ALA A 141 -17.99 14.98 12.67
CA ALA A 141 -17.95 13.75 13.44
C ALA A 141 -16.88 13.77 14.54
N VAL A 142 -15.85 14.62 14.45
CA VAL A 142 -14.67 14.54 15.32
C VAL A 142 -14.34 15.85 16.05
N SER A 143 -15.03 16.96 15.76
CA SER A 143 -14.63 18.32 16.16
C SER A 143 -14.55 18.60 17.67
N ASP A 144 -15.22 17.80 18.51
CA ASP A 144 -15.15 17.91 19.97
C ASP A 144 -14.04 17.05 20.60
N VAL A 145 -13.33 16.23 19.81
CA VAL A 145 -12.20 15.40 20.25
C VAL A 145 -10.91 15.77 19.52
N ALA A 146 -10.99 15.99 18.20
CA ALA A 146 -9.87 16.38 17.37
C ALA A 146 -9.55 17.87 17.54
N LEU A 147 -8.25 18.18 17.57
CA LEU A 147 -7.75 19.56 17.59
C LEU A 147 -7.92 20.24 16.23
N ARG A 148 -7.69 19.49 15.15
CA ARG A 148 -7.74 19.96 13.75
C ARG A 148 -7.70 18.78 12.78
N ILE A 149 -7.93 19.09 11.50
CA ILE A 149 -7.61 18.23 10.37
C ILE A 149 -6.60 18.97 9.50
N ASP A 150 -5.44 18.36 9.25
CA ASP A 150 -4.37 18.93 8.45
C ASP A 150 -4.32 18.30 7.05
N HIS A 151 -4.25 19.13 6.02
CA HIS A 151 -3.89 18.67 4.67
C HIS A 151 -2.39 18.37 4.64
N VAL A 152 -2.04 17.12 4.38
CA VAL A 152 -0.65 16.63 4.34
C VAL A 152 -0.35 15.95 2.99
N GLY A 153 0.82 15.35 2.87
CA GLY A 153 1.25 14.71 1.62
C GLY A 153 1.51 15.71 0.49
N SER A 154 1.72 15.18 -0.72
CA SER A 154 2.18 16.00 -1.86
C SER A 154 1.13 16.99 -2.36
N THR A 155 -0.16 16.63 -2.30
CA THR A 155 -1.26 17.49 -2.80
C THR A 155 -1.47 18.73 -1.95
N SER A 156 -0.91 18.76 -0.74
CA SER A 156 -0.90 19.93 0.14
C SER A 156 0.20 20.95 -0.21
N VAL A 157 1.11 20.67 -1.14
CA VAL A 157 2.23 21.56 -1.48
C VAL A 157 1.96 22.25 -2.84
N PRO A 158 1.70 23.56 -2.87
CA PRO A 158 1.51 24.30 -4.12
C PRO A 158 2.68 24.13 -5.09
N GLY A 159 2.37 23.87 -6.36
CA GLY A 159 3.35 23.68 -7.43
C GLY A 159 4.07 22.33 -7.43
N LEU A 160 3.71 21.39 -6.54
CA LEU A 160 4.30 20.05 -6.50
C LEU A 160 3.44 19.04 -7.26
N ALA A 161 3.97 18.45 -8.33
CA ALA A 161 3.32 17.37 -9.07
C ALA A 161 3.07 16.14 -8.17
N ALA A 162 1.91 15.51 -8.24
CA ALA A 162 1.51 14.43 -7.34
C ALA A 162 0.51 13.47 -7.98
N LYS A 163 0.30 12.32 -7.33
CA LYS A 163 -0.89 11.51 -7.57
C LYS A 163 -2.11 12.26 -7.04
N PRO A 164 -3.24 12.33 -7.76
CA PRO A 164 -4.43 13.11 -7.36
C PRO A 164 -5.22 12.41 -6.23
N ILE A 165 -4.56 12.16 -5.10
CA ILE A 165 -5.13 11.62 -3.86
C ILE A 165 -4.83 12.60 -2.73
N ILE A 166 -5.85 12.96 -1.96
CA ILE A 166 -5.69 13.82 -0.79
C ILE A 166 -5.19 13.00 0.39
N ASP A 167 -4.12 13.41 1.05
CA ASP A 167 -3.68 12.83 2.33
C ASP A 167 -4.04 13.80 3.46
N MET A 168 -4.62 13.31 4.56
CA MET A 168 -4.97 14.17 5.70
C MET A 168 -4.79 13.49 7.06
N ASP A 169 -4.41 14.30 8.04
CA ASP A 169 -4.25 13.90 9.43
C ASP A 169 -5.36 14.52 10.29
N ILE A 170 -6.16 13.69 10.95
CA ILE A 170 -6.95 14.08 12.11
C ILE A 170 -5.99 14.07 13.31
N VAL A 171 -5.82 15.22 13.95
CA VAL A 171 -4.87 15.38 15.05
C VAL A 171 -5.62 15.43 16.37
N VAL A 172 -5.30 14.53 17.30
CA VAL A 172 -5.81 14.55 18.68
C VAL A 172 -4.70 14.96 19.65
N ALA A 173 -5.07 15.54 20.80
CA ALA A 173 -4.10 16.03 21.78
C ALA A 173 -3.25 14.91 22.39
N ASP A 174 -3.87 13.75 22.63
CA ASP A 174 -3.25 12.60 23.27
C ASP A 174 -4.00 11.31 22.95
N GLU A 175 -3.44 10.17 23.40
CA GLU A 175 -3.97 8.82 23.18
C GLU A 175 -5.43 8.63 23.60
N ARG A 176 -5.94 9.42 24.54
CA ARG A 176 -7.35 9.31 24.98
C ARG A 176 -8.32 9.74 23.87
N GLY A 177 -7.87 10.57 22.92
CA GLY A 177 -8.66 10.98 21.77
C GLY A 177 -8.71 9.96 20.64
N VAL A 178 -7.82 8.95 20.65
CA VAL A 178 -7.68 8.01 19.52
C VAL A 178 -8.91 7.12 19.39
N GLN A 179 -9.28 6.41 20.47
CA GLN A 179 -10.40 5.47 20.45
C GLN A 179 -11.75 6.14 20.12
N PRO A 180 -12.11 7.31 20.71
CA PRO A 180 -13.33 8.02 20.33
C PRO A 180 -13.38 8.40 18.85
N VAL A 181 -12.26 8.84 18.25
CA VAL A 181 -12.23 9.18 16.82
C VAL A 181 -12.44 7.93 15.96
N ILE A 182 -11.79 6.81 16.29
CA ILE A 182 -11.98 5.53 15.56
C ILE A 182 -13.46 5.13 15.51
N GLU A 183 -14.15 5.19 16.65
CA GLU A 183 -15.56 4.81 16.77
C GLU A 183 -16.47 5.74 15.94
N ARG A 184 -16.20 7.05 15.96
CA ARG A 184 -17.01 8.04 15.26
C ARG A 184 -16.82 8.00 13.75
N LEU A 185 -15.58 7.80 13.29
CA LEU A 185 -15.30 7.59 11.88
C LEU A 185 -15.98 6.33 11.35
N SER A 186 -16.06 5.28 12.16
CA SER A 186 -16.83 4.08 11.83
C SER A 186 -18.32 4.39 11.61
N GLY A 187 -18.89 5.30 12.42
CA GLY A 187 -20.28 5.76 12.30
C GLY A 187 -20.58 6.53 11.01
N ILE A 188 -19.58 7.10 10.35
CA ILE A 188 -19.72 7.83 9.07
C ILE A 188 -19.12 7.08 7.88
N GLY A 189 -18.92 5.76 8.00
CA GLY A 189 -18.57 4.90 6.87
C GLY A 189 -17.07 4.72 6.61
N TYR A 190 -16.19 5.04 7.57
CA TYR A 190 -14.77 4.72 7.49
C TYR A 190 -14.42 3.45 8.27
N ARG A 191 -13.63 2.56 7.66
CA ARG A 191 -13.04 1.40 8.34
C ARG A 191 -11.65 1.74 8.84
N TRP A 192 -11.40 1.49 10.13
CA TRP A 192 -10.05 1.51 10.70
C TRP A 192 -9.23 0.31 10.22
N ARG A 193 -7.98 0.56 9.79
CA ARG A 193 -7.05 -0.43 9.23
C ARG A 193 -5.82 -0.64 10.12
N GLY A 194 -5.84 -0.16 11.36
CA GLY A 194 -4.66 -0.16 12.21
C GLY A 194 -3.59 0.80 11.71
N GLU A 195 -2.33 0.54 12.08
CA GLU A 195 -1.19 1.43 11.82
C GLU A 195 -0.47 1.18 10.48
N LEU A 196 -0.73 0.05 9.83
CA LEU A 196 -0.12 -0.36 8.55
C LEU A 196 1.41 -0.19 8.51
N GLY A 197 2.09 -0.52 9.61
CA GLY A 197 3.55 -0.47 9.72
C GLY A 197 4.14 0.90 10.07
N VAL A 198 3.32 1.92 10.33
CA VAL A 198 3.78 3.24 10.81
C VAL A 198 3.22 3.51 12.20
N ILE A 199 4.08 3.30 13.21
CA ILE A 199 3.72 3.42 14.63
C ILE A 199 3.13 4.80 14.92
N GLY A 200 1.97 4.84 15.59
CA GLY A 200 1.25 6.06 15.95
C GLY A 200 0.48 6.72 14.80
N ARG A 201 0.34 6.06 13.64
CA ARG A 201 -0.46 6.55 12.51
C ARG A 201 -1.58 5.58 12.16
N HIS A 202 -2.77 5.80 12.70
CA HIS A 202 -3.93 4.97 12.40
C HIS A 202 -4.51 5.33 11.02
N SER A 203 -4.63 4.35 10.13
CA SER A 203 -5.14 4.54 8.77
C SER A 203 -6.62 4.16 8.67
N PHE A 204 -7.37 4.90 7.86
CA PHE A 204 -8.77 4.62 7.55
C PHE A 204 -9.01 4.48 6.05
N LYS A 205 -10.04 3.72 5.70
CA LYS A 205 -10.52 3.59 4.32
C LYS A 205 -12.03 3.75 4.28
N SER A 206 -12.54 4.58 3.37
CA SER A 206 -13.98 4.67 3.10
C SER A 206 -14.53 3.30 2.69
N ILE A 207 -15.69 2.94 3.23
CA ILE A 207 -16.42 1.72 2.88
C ILE A 207 -17.38 2.05 1.74
N GLY A 208 -17.41 1.21 0.69
CA GLY A 208 -18.28 1.40 -0.47
C GLY A 208 -17.82 2.49 -1.44
N GLU A 209 -18.68 2.84 -2.39
CA GLU A 209 -18.47 3.98 -3.28
C GLU A 209 -18.62 5.28 -2.49
N SER A 210 -17.59 6.11 -2.52
CA SER A 210 -17.60 7.42 -1.88
C SER A 210 -17.81 8.49 -2.95
N PRO A 211 -18.75 9.45 -2.75
CA PRO A 211 -18.86 10.61 -3.63
C PRO A 211 -17.73 11.62 -3.42
N LEU A 212 -16.88 11.40 -2.40
CA LEU A 212 -15.75 12.27 -2.10
C LEU A 212 -14.56 12.00 -3.04
N PRO A 213 -13.71 13.01 -3.30
CA PRO A 213 -12.43 12.81 -3.97
C PRO A 213 -11.61 11.69 -3.31
N GLU A 214 -10.79 10.97 -4.08
CA GLU A 214 -9.96 9.90 -3.54
C GLU A 214 -9.01 10.44 -2.47
N HIS A 215 -8.98 9.79 -1.31
CA HIS A 215 -8.20 10.26 -0.17
C HIS A 215 -7.71 9.14 0.75
N HIS A 216 -6.65 9.46 1.49
CA HIS A 216 -6.19 8.74 2.66
C HIS A 216 -6.47 9.58 3.90
N LEU A 217 -7.12 8.95 4.87
CA LEU A 217 -7.44 9.54 6.16
C LEU A 217 -6.58 8.87 7.22
N TYR A 218 -5.82 9.66 7.96
CA TYR A 218 -5.00 9.22 9.07
C TYR A 218 -5.46 9.87 10.37
N LEU A 219 -5.23 9.19 11.49
CA LEU A 219 -5.38 9.73 12.84
C LEU A 219 -4.03 9.60 13.55
N VAL A 220 -3.59 10.71 14.13
CA VAL A 220 -2.31 10.85 14.80
C VAL A 220 -2.48 11.62 16.11
N VAL A 221 -1.59 11.35 17.06
CA VAL A 221 -1.45 12.15 18.26
C VAL A 221 -0.52 13.32 17.96
N GLU A 222 -0.87 14.50 18.44
CA GLU A 222 -0.07 15.70 18.26
C GLU A 222 1.38 15.47 18.72
N ASN A 223 2.32 15.91 17.89
CA ASN A 223 3.76 15.77 18.06
C ASN A 223 4.31 14.34 18.15
N ASN A 224 3.50 13.31 17.90
CA ASN A 224 4.05 11.98 17.68
C ASN A 224 4.89 11.94 16.39
N ARG A 225 5.69 10.88 16.21
CA ARG A 225 6.61 10.77 15.06
C ARG A 225 5.87 10.94 13.73
N ALA A 226 4.76 10.24 13.53
CA ALA A 226 4.03 10.25 12.27
C ALA A 226 3.45 11.63 11.93
N HIS A 227 2.85 12.30 12.92
CA HIS A 227 2.36 13.67 12.78
C HIS A 227 3.50 14.63 12.39
N LEU A 228 4.62 14.58 13.12
CA LEU A 228 5.78 15.43 12.83
C LEU A 228 6.36 15.15 11.45
N ASP A 229 6.48 13.88 11.04
CA ASP A 229 7.06 13.54 9.74
C ASP A 229 6.17 14.05 8.58
N HIS A 230 4.85 13.90 8.67
CA HIS A 230 3.93 14.48 7.69
C HIS A 230 4.02 16.01 7.65
N TRP A 231 3.98 16.65 8.81
CA TRP A 231 3.99 18.11 8.94
C TRP A 231 5.31 18.74 8.46
N LEU A 232 6.44 18.22 8.94
CA LEU A 232 7.78 18.74 8.63
C LEU A 232 8.13 18.57 7.15
N LEU A 233 7.78 17.42 6.55
CA LEU A 233 8.02 17.22 5.12
C LEU A 233 7.20 18.19 4.28
N ARG A 234 5.90 18.35 4.60
CA ARG A 234 5.03 19.30 3.91
C ARG A 234 5.60 20.72 3.99
N ASP A 235 5.90 21.18 5.19
CA ASP A 235 6.31 22.56 5.41
C ASP A 235 7.68 22.84 4.78
N LEU A 236 8.64 21.89 4.86
CA LEU A 236 9.91 21.99 4.14
C LEU A 236 9.68 22.15 2.62
N LEU A 237 8.84 21.30 2.01
CA LEU A 237 8.55 21.34 0.57
C LEU A 237 7.79 22.60 0.14
N ARG A 238 7.03 23.23 1.05
CA ARG A 238 6.41 24.54 0.81
C ARG A 238 7.43 25.66 0.84
N SER A 239 8.33 25.67 1.83
CA SER A 239 9.29 26.76 2.04
C SER A 239 10.55 26.68 1.18
N ASP A 240 10.91 25.48 0.70
CA ASP A 240 12.15 25.23 -0.03
C ASP A 240 11.88 24.75 -1.46
N ALA A 241 12.17 25.62 -2.44
CA ALA A 241 11.99 25.33 -3.85
C ALA A 241 12.93 24.23 -4.37
N GLU A 242 14.15 24.14 -3.85
CA GLU A 242 15.12 23.12 -4.26
C GLU A 242 14.67 21.73 -3.78
N ALA A 243 14.27 21.63 -2.51
CA ALA A 243 13.71 20.39 -1.96
C ALA A 243 12.46 19.95 -2.73
N ARG A 244 11.58 20.91 -3.05
CA ARG A 244 10.36 20.66 -3.84
C ARG A 244 10.70 20.14 -5.23
N GLU A 245 11.65 20.75 -5.95
CA GLU A 245 12.02 20.32 -7.29
C GLU A 245 12.69 18.93 -7.27
N ARG A 246 13.60 18.66 -6.32
CA ARG A 246 14.20 17.33 -6.15
C ARG A 246 13.14 16.25 -5.93
N TYR A 247 12.15 16.54 -5.09
CA TYR A 247 11.06 15.61 -4.81
C TYR A 247 10.10 15.44 -6.00
N ALA A 248 9.83 16.51 -6.75
CA ALA A 248 9.04 16.48 -7.98
C ALA A 248 9.74 15.68 -9.09
N ALA A 249 11.02 15.95 -9.33
CA ALA A 249 11.85 15.26 -10.32
C ALA A 249 11.90 13.76 -10.05
N LEU A 250 12.09 13.35 -8.79
CA LEU A 250 12.03 11.94 -8.43
C LEU A 250 10.67 11.34 -8.79
N LYS A 251 9.56 11.99 -8.48
CA LYS A 251 8.21 11.49 -8.83
C LYS A 251 7.96 11.38 -10.33
N ARG A 252 8.40 12.38 -11.13
CA ARG A 252 8.30 12.33 -12.59
C ARG A 252 9.15 11.20 -13.16
N GLN A 253 10.37 11.02 -12.66
CA GLN A 253 11.21 9.87 -13.01
C GLN A 253 10.51 8.55 -12.67
N ASN A 254 9.88 8.44 -11.51
CA ASN A 254 9.17 7.22 -11.11
C ASN A 254 7.97 6.91 -12.01
N ALA A 255 7.27 7.94 -12.49
CA ALA A 255 6.20 7.78 -13.47
C ALA A 255 6.72 7.30 -14.83
N ALA A 256 7.90 7.76 -15.26
CA ALA A 256 8.53 7.34 -16.51
C ALA A 256 9.17 5.94 -16.43
N ASP A 257 9.74 5.58 -15.28
CA ASP A 257 10.45 4.33 -15.04
C ASP A 257 9.51 3.19 -14.57
N SER A 258 8.18 3.37 -14.62
CA SER A 258 7.20 2.42 -14.07
C SER A 258 7.13 1.04 -14.75
N ASN A 259 7.89 0.86 -15.84
CA ASN A 259 8.18 -0.42 -16.49
C ASN A 259 9.46 -1.12 -15.99
N GLY A 260 10.21 -0.51 -15.07
CA GLY A 260 11.48 -0.99 -14.54
C GLY A 260 11.47 -1.27 -13.03
N ASP A 261 12.53 -1.94 -12.59
CA ASP A 261 12.82 -2.43 -11.23
C ASP A 261 12.31 -1.52 -10.09
N MET A 262 11.20 -1.98 -9.51
CA MET A 262 10.35 -1.27 -8.57
C MET A 262 10.94 -1.22 -7.15
N ASP A 263 11.82 -2.18 -6.81
CA ASP A 263 12.54 -2.19 -5.53
C ASP A 263 13.55 -1.04 -5.46
N ARG A 264 14.29 -0.84 -6.55
CA ARG A 264 15.19 0.31 -6.70
C ARG A 264 14.44 1.64 -6.60
N TYR A 265 13.19 1.67 -7.03
CA TYR A 265 12.32 2.84 -6.95
C TYR A 265 11.88 3.17 -5.52
N VAL A 266 11.32 2.20 -4.78
CA VAL A 266 10.89 2.40 -3.39
C VAL A 266 12.07 2.85 -2.53
N ALA A 267 13.24 2.25 -2.74
CA ALA A 267 14.48 2.60 -2.06
C ALA A 267 14.89 4.07 -2.28
N LYS A 268 14.92 4.54 -3.54
CA LYS A 268 15.25 5.94 -3.86
C LYS A 268 14.31 6.94 -3.19
N LYS A 269 13.00 6.64 -3.18
CA LYS A 269 12.00 7.51 -2.53
C LYS A 269 12.18 7.53 -1.02
N ALA A 270 12.35 6.36 -0.40
CA ALA A 270 12.58 6.27 1.04
C ALA A 270 13.82 7.08 1.46
N LYS A 271 14.92 6.93 0.72
CA LYS A 271 16.18 7.66 0.94
C LYS A 271 16.01 9.17 0.85
N LEU A 272 15.38 9.67 -0.22
CA LEU A 272 15.14 11.11 -0.37
C LEU A 272 14.23 11.66 0.74
N VAL A 273 13.15 10.95 1.08
CA VAL A 273 12.25 11.37 2.16
C VAL A 273 12.98 11.41 3.50
N ALA A 274 13.79 10.40 3.81
CA ALA A 274 14.61 10.36 5.02
C ALA A 274 15.58 11.55 5.11
N GLU A 275 16.29 11.86 4.03
CA GLU A 275 17.19 13.01 3.95
C GLU A 275 16.44 14.33 4.22
N LEU A 276 15.32 14.54 3.53
CA LEU A 276 14.50 15.75 3.66
C LEU A 276 13.94 15.90 5.08
N LEU A 277 13.49 14.80 5.69
CA LEU A 277 12.98 14.81 7.06
C LEU A 277 14.09 15.07 8.09
N ALA A 278 15.28 14.47 7.92
CA ALA A 278 16.43 14.74 8.79
C ALA A 278 16.81 16.22 8.76
N ARG A 279 16.81 16.81 7.55
CA ARG A 279 17.04 18.24 7.35
C ARG A 279 15.95 19.10 8.00
N ALA A 280 14.68 18.79 7.80
CA ALA A 280 13.56 19.53 8.38
C ALA A 280 13.59 19.50 9.92
N ARG A 281 13.91 18.33 10.50
CA ARG A 281 14.08 18.17 11.95
C ARG A 281 15.22 19.04 12.48
N ALA A 282 16.38 19.02 11.81
CA ALA A 282 17.52 19.84 12.21
C ALA A 282 17.21 21.35 12.15
N GLN A 283 16.49 21.81 11.12
CA GLN A 283 16.08 23.21 10.99
C GLN A 283 15.06 23.63 12.05
N GLY A 284 14.14 22.73 12.42
CA GLY A 284 13.11 22.98 13.42
C GLY A 284 13.53 22.72 14.87
N GLY A 285 14.76 22.27 15.12
CA GLY A 285 15.23 21.91 16.47
C GLY A 285 14.58 20.65 17.04
N TRP A 286 14.07 19.76 16.19
CA TRP A 286 13.46 18.49 16.61
C TRP A 286 14.52 17.40 16.79
N PRO A 287 14.29 16.43 17.71
CA PRO A 287 15.21 15.31 17.89
C PRO A 287 15.45 14.55 16.57
N PRO A 288 16.70 14.11 16.32
CA PRO A 288 16.99 13.26 15.17
C PRO A 288 16.24 11.93 15.32
N VAL A 289 15.93 11.33 14.18
CA VAL A 289 15.22 10.06 14.10
C VAL A 289 15.91 9.21 13.04
N ASP A 290 16.11 7.94 13.36
CA ASP A 290 16.60 6.97 12.38
C ASP A 290 15.46 6.59 11.45
N TYR A 291 15.65 6.89 10.16
CA TYR A 291 14.80 6.41 9.09
C TYR A 291 15.43 5.16 8.49
N TRP A 292 14.59 4.23 8.06
CA TRP A 292 15.06 3.04 7.38
C TRP A 292 15.79 3.44 6.09
N ASP A 293 17.04 3.03 5.98
CA ASP A 293 17.87 3.14 4.79
C ASP A 293 18.06 1.73 4.21
N PRO A 294 17.56 1.44 3.00
CA PRO A 294 17.75 0.14 2.36
C PRO A 294 19.22 -0.21 2.08
N GLU A 295 20.13 0.77 2.13
CA GLU A 295 21.56 0.60 1.84
C GLU A 295 22.45 0.60 3.10
N ALA A 296 21.88 0.76 4.30
CA ALA A 296 22.62 0.84 5.57
C ALA A 296 22.93 -0.52 6.21
#